data_AF-A0A962B490-F1
#
_entry.id   AF-A0A962B490-F1
#
_cell.length_a   1.000
_cell.length_b   1.000
_cell.length_c   1.000
_cell.angle_alpha   90.00
_cell.angle_beta   90.00
_cell.angle_gamma   90.00
#
_symmetry.space_group_name_H-M   'P 1'
#
loop_
_entity.id
_entity.type
_entity.pdbx_description
1 polymer ?
#
loop_
_entity_poly.entity_id
_entity_poly.type
_entity_poly.pdbx_seq_one_letter_code
_entity_poly.pdbx_strand_id
1 'polypeptide(L)'
;RLEQRFGRIHRIGQTEVCHLWNLVAEETREGDVYHKLLDKLAQARSALGGQVFDVLGKVQFEGHSLRELLIDAIRYGDQPEVRARLTKVVENAFDKDSLRELLEDRALAHDSMDASRVYRIRKEMERAEARRLQPHYVESFFLEAFKRLGGAVRQREPRRYEITHVPAPVRNRDRLIGFGEPVMPRYERIAFEKALVAPQGQPLAAFVCPGHPLLNAVIDISLERYRDLLRRGAVLVDERDQGTSPRVLFFLEHAIQDASLTKSGDRRVVSKRLLFVEIDAQATARHLNYAPYLDYRPLAEGEPAAEAILARPESSWIGRELESKAQAHAIAEVVPEHLAEVRDRKLALLDKTEAAVKDRLTKEINYWDFRAEQLKEQERAGKANARLNSGEARKRADELQARLQKRMEEIKRERQLAPLPPVVLGGLLVAP
;
A
#
# COMPACT_ATOMS: atom_id res chain seq x y z
N ARG A 1 22.83 -14.67 -5.75
CA ARG A 1 22.00 -15.80 -6.24
C ARG A 1 21.34 -16.61 -5.11
N LEU A 2 22.04 -16.91 -4.00
CA LEU A 2 21.48 -17.61 -2.83
C LEU A 2 20.27 -16.88 -2.22
N GLU A 3 20.39 -15.59 -1.93
CA GLU A 3 19.32 -14.73 -1.39
C GLU A 3 18.05 -14.77 -2.28
N GLN A 4 18.22 -14.64 -3.59
CA GLN A 4 17.13 -14.70 -4.56
C GLN A 4 16.43 -16.07 -4.61
N ARG A 5 17.16 -17.17 -4.36
CA ARG A 5 16.60 -18.53 -4.32
C ARG A 5 15.87 -18.78 -3.00
N PHE A 6 16.45 -18.34 -1.88
CA PHE A 6 15.84 -18.50 -0.56
C PHE A 6 14.59 -17.62 -0.39
N GLY A 7 14.62 -16.37 -0.89
CA GLY A 7 13.46 -15.47 -0.92
C GLY A 7 12.29 -15.95 -1.80
N ARG A 8 12.42 -17.09 -2.50
CA ARG A 8 11.25 -17.76 -3.13
C ARG A 8 10.46 -18.61 -2.14
N ILE A 9 11.11 -19.07 -1.07
CA ILE A 9 10.56 -20.00 -0.08
C ILE A 9 10.28 -19.27 1.24
N HIS A 10 11.19 -18.39 1.67
CA HIS A 10 11.04 -17.57 2.86
C HIS A 10 10.37 -16.23 2.52
N ARG A 11 9.04 -16.19 2.62
CA ARG A 11 8.20 -15.02 2.29
C ARG A 11 7.18 -14.76 3.41
N ILE A 12 6.64 -13.54 3.44
CA ILE A 12 5.54 -13.16 4.34
C ILE A 12 4.37 -14.15 4.13
N GLY A 13 3.95 -14.82 5.20
CA GLY A 13 2.89 -15.84 5.18
C GLY A 13 3.38 -17.29 5.24
N GLN A 14 4.69 -17.54 5.24
CA GLN A 14 5.25 -18.84 5.56
C GLN A 14 5.11 -19.11 7.07
N THR A 15 4.46 -20.21 7.44
CA THR A 15 4.20 -20.61 8.83
C THR A 15 5.25 -21.58 9.36
N GLU A 16 5.94 -22.28 8.47
CA GLU A 16 6.92 -23.30 8.81
C GLU A 16 8.37 -22.79 8.74
N VAL A 17 9.24 -23.36 9.57
CA VAL A 17 10.67 -23.03 9.58
C VAL A 17 11.32 -23.52 8.28
N CYS A 18 11.90 -22.58 7.52
CA CYS A 18 12.59 -22.90 6.27
C CYS A 18 14.05 -23.29 6.52
N HIS A 19 14.40 -24.54 6.21
CA HIS A 19 15.79 -25.02 6.26
C HIS A 19 16.42 -25.00 4.87
N LEU A 20 17.64 -24.46 4.75
CA LEU A 20 18.46 -24.51 3.54
C LEU A 20 19.72 -25.33 3.82
N TRP A 21 19.91 -26.40 3.06
CA TRP A 21 21.08 -27.26 3.12
C TRP A 21 21.94 -27.04 1.87
N ASN A 22 23.20 -26.66 2.06
CA ASN A 22 24.19 -26.66 0.99
C ASN A 22 25.09 -27.87 1.21
N LEU A 23 25.07 -28.82 0.27
CA LEU A 23 25.95 -29.98 0.30
C LEU A 23 27.34 -29.56 -0.19
N VAL A 24 28.35 -29.82 0.62
CA VAL A 24 29.76 -29.52 0.33
C VAL A 24 30.53 -30.83 0.40
N ALA A 25 31.34 -31.11 -0.62
CA ALA A 25 32.21 -32.28 -0.62
C ALA A 25 33.45 -32.00 0.24
N GLU A 26 33.59 -32.74 1.33
CA GLU A 26 34.75 -32.69 2.20
C GLU A 26 36.00 -33.23 1.46
N GLU A 27 37.19 -32.74 1.79
CA GLU A 27 38.47 -33.06 1.13
C GLU A 27 38.61 -32.59 -0.33
N THR A 28 37.76 -31.66 -0.77
CA THR A 28 37.89 -31.01 -2.09
C THR A 28 38.33 -29.55 -1.95
N ARG A 29 39.12 -29.06 -2.92
CA ARG A 29 39.64 -27.68 -2.93
C ARG A 29 38.52 -26.63 -2.95
N GLU A 30 37.43 -26.92 -3.66
CA GLU A 30 36.23 -26.08 -3.66
C GLU A 30 35.50 -26.14 -2.31
N GLY A 31 35.52 -27.32 -1.67
CA GLY A 31 34.97 -27.56 -0.35
C GLY A 31 35.60 -26.72 0.75
N ASP A 32 36.93 -26.61 0.77
CA ASP A 32 37.66 -25.77 1.74
C ASP A 32 37.25 -24.28 1.66
N VAL A 33 37.13 -23.76 0.44
CA VAL A 33 36.71 -22.36 0.21
C VAL A 33 35.25 -22.16 0.62
N TYR A 34 34.37 -23.11 0.28
CA TYR A 34 32.96 -23.08 0.70
C TYR A 34 32.80 -23.19 2.21
N HIS A 35 33.57 -24.06 2.87
CA HIS A 35 33.53 -24.26 4.31
C HIS A 35 33.95 -22.98 5.03
N LYS A 36 35.08 -22.38 4.63
CA LYS A 36 35.55 -21.13 5.23
C LYS A 36 34.56 -19.97 5.01
N LEU A 37 33.94 -19.90 3.83
CA LEU A 37 32.91 -18.91 3.53
C LEU A 37 31.67 -19.11 4.41
N LEU A 38 31.20 -20.35 4.58
CA LEU A 38 30.05 -20.66 5.43
C LEU A 38 30.34 -20.40 6.92
N ASP A 39 31.55 -20.70 7.39
CA ASP A 39 31.98 -20.39 8.76
C ASP A 39 31.99 -18.88 9.02
N LYS A 40 32.54 -18.10 8.08
CA LYS A 40 32.57 -16.63 8.19
C LYS A 40 31.16 -16.03 8.13
N LEU A 41 30.28 -16.60 7.31
CA LEU A 41 28.87 -16.24 7.29
C LEU A 41 28.17 -16.56 8.60
N ALA A 42 28.46 -17.70 9.23
CA ALA A 42 27.90 -18.06 10.54
C ALA A 42 28.39 -17.10 11.65
N GLN A 43 29.68 -16.75 11.64
CA GLN A 43 30.27 -15.77 12.56
C GLN A 43 29.63 -14.39 12.39
N ALA A 44 29.54 -13.91 11.15
CA ALA A 44 28.88 -12.64 10.84
C ALA A 44 27.40 -12.69 11.25
N ARG A 45 26.70 -13.83 11.05
CA ARG A 45 25.29 -13.98 11.39
C ARG A 45 25.07 -13.85 12.88
N SER A 46 25.93 -14.45 13.68
CA SER A 46 25.91 -14.35 15.14
C SER A 46 26.21 -12.92 15.59
N ALA A 47 27.19 -12.26 14.98
CA ALA A 47 27.58 -10.89 15.33
C ALA A 47 26.55 -9.81 14.94
N LEU A 48 25.76 -10.05 13.89
CA LEU A 48 24.78 -9.10 13.32
C LEU A 48 23.33 -9.53 13.59
N GLY A 49 23.09 -10.39 14.58
CA GLY A 49 21.73 -10.74 15.02
C GLY A 49 20.84 -11.39 13.95
N GLY A 50 21.43 -12.09 12.96
CA GLY A 50 20.67 -12.76 11.89
C GLY A 50 20.55 -12.00 10.56
N GLN A 51 20.97 -10.73 10.49
CA GLN A 51 20.74 -9.84 9.33
C GLN A 51 21.78 -9.97 8.19
N VAL A 52 22.69 -10.94 8.23
CA VAL A 52 23.74 -11.13 7.21
C VAL A 52 23.19 -11.37 5.80
N PHE A 53 22.00 -11.96 5.70
CA PHE A 53 21.41 -12.24 4.40
C PHE A 53 21.02 -10.98 3.61
N ASP A 54 20.86 -9.83 4.27
CA ASP A 54 20.50 -8.55 3.65
C ASP A 54 21.69 -7.85 2.97
N VAL A 55 22.92 -8.28 3.27
CA VAL A 55 24.18 -7.71 2.74
C VAL A 55 24.93 -8.64 1.79
N LEU A 56 24.61 -9.93 1.78
CA LEU A 56 25.25 -10.96 0.95
C LEU A 56 25.37 -10.62 -0.55
N GLY A 57 24.36 -9.97 -1.12
CA GLY A 57 24.35 -9.62 -2.55
C GLY A 57 25.36 -8.56 -2.98
N LYS A 58 26.00 -7.86 -2.03
CA LYS A 58 26.93 -6.75 -2.28
C LYS A 58 28.33 -6.95 -1.68
N VAL A 59 28.58 -8.06 -1.01
CA VAL A 59 29.93 -8.42 -0.53
C VAL A 59 30.87 -8.48 -1.73
N GLN A 60 31.88 -7.59 -1.73
CA GLN A 60 32.90 -7.54 -2.76
C GLN A 60 34.16 -8.24 -2.24
N PHE A 61 34.74 -9.11 -3.07
CA PHE A 61 35.96 -9.82 -2.73
C PHE A 61 37.16 -9.12 -3.37
N GLU A 62 37.48 -7.90 -2.89
CA GLU A 62 38.62 -7.10 -3.39
C GLU A 62 38.60 -6.91 -4.93
N GLY A 63 37.41 -6.69 -5.50
CA GLY A 63 37.23 -6.51 -6.95
C GLY A 63 37.05 -7.81 -7.76
N HIS A 64 37.17 -8.98 -7.13
CA HIS A 64 36.93 -10.28 -7.75
C HIS A 64 35.55 -10.85 -7.43
N SER A 65 35.03 -11.68 -8.33
CA SER A 65 33.80 -12.44 -8.07
C SER A 65 34.09 -13.72 -7.29
N LEU A 66 33.14 -14.20 -6.48
CA LEU A 66 33.25 -15.50 -5.81
C LEU A 66 33.53 -16.64 -6.80
N ARG A 67 33.03 -16.52 -8.04
CA ARG A 67 33.31 -17.48 -9.11
C ARG A 67 34.78 -17.47 -9.54
N GLU A 68 35.41 -16.30 -9.62
CA GLU A 68 36.83 -16.17 -9.95
C GLU A 68 37.70 -16.72 -8.82
N LEU A 69 37.35 -16.45 -7.57
CA LEU A 69 38.04 -17.03 -6.41
C LEU A 69 37.98 -18.57 -6.38
N LEU A 70 36.83 -19.14 -6.73
CA LEU A 70 36.67 -20.60 -6.85
C LEU A 70 37.52 -21.15 -8.01
N ILE A 71 37.56 -20.46 -9.14
CA ILE A 71 38.40 -20.86 -10.29
C ILE A 71 39.88 -20.81 -9.93
N ASP A 72 40.33 -19.79 -9.20
CA ASP A 72 41.71 -19.66 -8.72
C ASP A 72 42.06 -20.76 -7.70
N ALA A 73 41.12 -21.11 -6.81
CA ALA A 73 41.29 -22.21 -5.86
C ALA A 73 41.46 -23.57 -6.56
N ILE A 74 40.72 -23.80 -7.64
CA ILE A 74 40.83 -25.03 -8.44
C ILE A 74 42.17 -25.07 -9.20
N ARG A 75 42.54 -23.95 -9.83
CA ARG A 75 43.69 -23.86 -10.74
C ARG A 75 45.04 -23.76 -10.05
N TYR A 76 45.12 -23.08 -8.91
CA TYR A 76 46.38 -22.69 -8.26
C TYR A 76 46.42 -23.00 -6.75
N GLY A 77 45.46 -23.79 -6.24
CA GLY A 77 45.32 -24.09 -4.81
C GLY A 77 46.46 -24.88 -4.15
N ASP A 78 47.40 -25.40 -4.93
CA ASP A 78 48.59 -26.11 -4.44
C ASP A 78 49.71 -25.17 -3.98
N GLN A 79 49.60 -23.88 -4.29
CA GLN A 79 50.56 -22.86 -3.84
C GLN A 79 50.14 -22.29 -2.48
N PRO A 80 50.98 -22.39 -1.43
CA PRO A 80 50.63 -21.91 -0.08
C PRO A 80 50.34 -20.40 -0.05
N GLU A 81 51.00 -19.62 -0.91
CA GLU A 81 50.78 -18.18 -1.05
C GLU A 81 49.39 -17.86 -1.62
N VAL A 82 48.91 -18.63 -2.61
CA VAL A 82 47.59 -18.43 -3.21
C VAL A 82 46.48 -18.80 -2.22
N ARG A 83 46.67 -19.88 -1.46
CA ARG A 83 45.73 -20.30 -0.41
C ARG A 83 45.60 -19.27 0.71
N ALA A 84 46.73 -18.71 1.16
CA ALA A 84 46.76 -17.63 2.15
C ALA A 84 46.05 -16.38 1.61
N ARG A 85 46.29 -16.01 0.34
CA ARG A 85 45.62 -14.89 -0.33
C ARG A 85 44.11 -15.08 -0.39
N LEU A 86 43.63 -16.24 -0.89
CA LEU A 86 42.19 -16.52 -0.99
C LEU A 86 41.51 -16.51 0.38
N THR A 87 42.17 -17.03 1.41
CA THR A 87 41.66 -17.01 2.80
C THR A 87 41.54 -15.58 3.31
N LYS A 88 42.56 -14.75 3.09
CA LYS A 88 42.59 -13.35 3.50
C LYS A 88 41.52 -12.52 2.80
N VAL A 89 41.32 -12.74 1.49
CA VAL A 89 40.28 -12.07 0.70
C VAL A 89 38.88 -12.39 1.25
N VAL A 90 38.62 -13.66 1.59
CA VAL A 90 37.35 -14.05 2.21
C VAL A 90 37.21 -13.46 3.61
N GLU A 91 38.28 -13.40 4.40
CA GLU A 91 38.24 -12.81 5.74
C GLU A 91 37.97 -11.31 5.73
N ASN A 92 38.64 -10.57 4.84
CA ASN A 92 38.45 -9.13 4.69
C ASN A 92 37.04 -8.79 4.17
N ALA A 93 36.50 -9.60 3.25
CA ALA A 93 35.17 -9.38 2.69
C ALA A 93 34.03 -9.56 3.72
N PHE A 94 34.28 -10.30 4.80
CA PHE A 94 33.34 -10.50 5.92
C PHE A 94 33.78 -9.78 7.19
N ASP A 95 34.60 -8.72 7.06
CA ASP A 95 34.96 -7.88 8.19
C ASP A 95 33.74 -7.19 8.81
N LYS A 96 33.74 -7.09 10.14
CA LYS A 96 32.58 -6.67 10.92
C LYS A 96 32.22 -5.22 10.66
N ASP A 97 33.21 -4.34 10.55
CA ASP A 97 32.97 -2.91 10.38
C ASP A 97 32.53 -2.62 8.94
N SER A 98 33.13 -3.30 7.96
CA SER A 98 32.70 -3.25 6.55
C SER A 98 31.26 -3.75 6.35
N LEU A 99 30.86 -4.82 7.03
CA LEU A 99 29.48 -5.33 6.97
C LEU A 99 28.49 -4.41 7.68
N ARG A 100 28.90 -3.74 8.75
CA ARG A 100 28.07 -2.75 9.46
C ARG A 100 27.85 -1.51 8.58
N GLU A 101 28.89 -0.99 7.95
CA GLU A 101 28.78 0.13 6.99
C GLU A 101 27.86 -0.24 5.82
N LEU A 102 27.97 -1.44 5.24
CA LEU A 102 27.07 -1.90 4.18
C LEU A 102 25.61 -2.05 4.63
N LEU A 103 25.37 -2.39 5.90
CA LEU A 103 24.05 -2.42 6.52
C LEU A 103 23.48 -1.00 6.70
N GLU A 104 24.32 -0.07 7.18
CA GLU A 104 23.97 1.34 7.39
C GLU A 104 23.71 2.08 6.05
N ASP A 105 24.55 1.90 5.04
CA ASP A 105 24.41 2.49 3.69
C ASP A 105 23.18 1.97 2.92
N ARG A 106 22.75 0.74 3.20
CA ARG A 106 21.61 0.11 2.53
C ARG A 106 20.30 0.28 3.27
N ALA A 107 20.31 0.92 4.44
CA ALA A 107 19.14 1.31 5.20
C ALA A 107 18.37 2.46 4.52
N LEU A 108 17.91 2.25 3.28
CA LEU A 108 16.81 3.01 2.66
C LEU A 108 15.54 2.97 3.55
N ALA A 109 15.48 2.01 4.46
CA ALA A 109 14.80 2.12 5.73
C ALA A 109 15.83 1.89 6.85
N HIS A 110 16.04 2.86 7.74
CA HIS A 110 16.38 2.54 9.14
C HIS A 110 15.28 1.61 9.65
N ASP A 111 15.50 0.30 9.53
CA ASP A 111 14.79 -0.77 10.21
C ASP A 111 15.77 -1.49 11.15
N SER A 112 16.59 -0.73 11.88
CA SER A 112 16.57 -0.95 13.32
C SER A 112 15.28 -0.30 13.79
N MET A 113 14.29 -1.13 14.02
CA MET A 113 13.00 -0.76 14.57
C MET A 113 13.21 -0.11 15.95
N ASP A 114 13.51 1.20 15.97
CA ASP A 114 13.45 1.97 17.20
C ASP A 114 12.07 1.75 17.82
N ALA A 115 12.02 1.33 19.09
CA ALA A 115 10.78 0.94 19.78
C ALA A 115 9.73 2.06 19.69
N SER A 116 10.16 3.33 19.63
CA SER A 116 9.29 4.49 19.43
C SER A 116 8.61 4.50 18.05
N ARG A 117 9.29 4.02 17.01
CA ARG A 117 8.81 3.98 15.63
C ARG A 117 7.94 2.75 15.38
N VAL A 118 8.28 1.60 15.98
CA VAL A 118 7.37 0.44 16.02
C VAL A 118 6.09 0.79 16.75
N TYR A 119 6.19 1.48 17.89
CA TYR A 119 5.01 1.90 18.63
C TYR A 119 4.16 2.90 17.82
N ARG A 120 4.78 3.86 17.12
CA ARG A 120 4.06 4.76 16.20
C ARG A 120 3.41 4.01 15.04
N ILE A 121 4.13 3.12 14.37
CA ILE A 121 3.61 2.31 13.27
C ILE A 121 2.47 1.41 13.77
N ARG A 122 2.64 0.76 14.92
CA ARG A 122 1.61 -0.06 15.56
C ARG A 122 0.39 0.78 15.92
N LYS A 123 0.57 1.98 16.49
CA LYS A 123 -0.52 2.91 16.79
C LYS A 123 -1.21 3.41 15.52
N GLU A 124 -0.47 3.66 14.44
CA GLU A 124 -1.02 4.00 13.13
C GLU A 124 -1.75 2.82 12.48
N MET A 125 -1.23 1.60 12.62
CA MET A 125 -1.87 0.36 12.17
C MET A 125 -3.14 0.07 12.95
N GLU A 126 -3.11 0.17 14.28
CA GLU A 126 -4.28 0.03 15.15
C GLU A 126 -5.31 1.12 14.84
N ARG A 127 -4.90 2.38 14.61
CA ARG A 127 -5.80 3.45 14.14
C ARG A 127 -6.37 3.15 12.76
N ALA A 128 -5.57 2.64 11.83
CA ALA A 128 -6.01 2.29 10.49
C ALA A 128 -6.94 1.07 10.50
N GLU A 129 -6.71 0.12 11.40
CA GLU A 129 -7.53 -1.07 11.62
C GLU A 129 -8.85 -0.70 12.32
N ALA A 130 -8.82 0.19 13.31
CA ALA A 130 -10.03 0.74 13.93
C ALA A 130 -10.87 1.58 12.94
N ARG A 131 -10.22 2.29 12.01
CA ARG A 131 -10.88 3.01 10.90
C ARG A 131 -11.27 2.10 9.74
N ARG A 132 -10.79 0.85 9.71
CA ARG A 132 -11.07 -0.08 8.61
C ARG A 132 -12.50 -0.56 8.76
N LEU A 133 -13.27 -0.43 7.68
CA LEU A 133 -14.59 -1.02 7.62
C LEU A 133 -14.46 -2.54 7.86
N GLN A 134 -15.09 -3.02 8.92
CA GLN A 134 -15.01 -4.43 9.28
C GLN A 134 -15.59 -5.29 8.15
N PRO A 135 -15.01 -6.48 7.86
CA PRO A 135 -15.50 -7.36 6.80
C PRO A 135 -17.00 -7.63 6.85
N HIS A 136 -17.57 -7.71 8.06
CA HIS A 136 -18.99 -7.93 8.27
C HIS A 136 -19.89 -6.83 7.64
N TYR A 137 -19.48 -5.56 7.68
CA TYR A 137 -20.26 -4.49 7.05
C TYR A 137 -20.20 -4.55 5.52
N VAL A 138 -19.06 -4.98 4.95
CA VAL A 138 -18.94 -5.21 3.51
C VAL A 138 -19.81 -6.39 3.09
N GLU A 139 -19.79 -7.46 3.88
CA GLU A 139 -20.61 -8.65 3.71
C GLU A 139 -22.11 -8.32 3.76
N SER A 140 -22.57 -7.63 4.81
CA SER A 140 -23.99 -7.29 4.98
C SER A 140 -24.48 -6.35 3.87
N PHE A 141 -23.72 -5.30 3.56
CA PHE A 141 -24.02 -4.41 2.45
C PHE A 141 -24.09 -5.17 1.12
N PHE A 142 -23.08 -5.98 0.82
CA PHE A 142 -23.00 -6.68 -0.45
C PHE A 142 -24.17 -7.64 -0.62
N LEU A 143 -24.45 -8.48 0.37
CA LEU A 143 -25.52 -9.48 0.28
C LEU A 143 -26.89 -8.81 0.08
N GLU A 144 -27.18 -7.75 0.82
CA GLU A 144 -28.44 -7.02 0.71
C GLU A 144 -28.55 -6.28 -0.63
N ALA A 145 -27.52 -5.52 -1.03
CA ALA A 145 -27.51 -4.80 -2.29
C ALA A 145 -27.58 -5.76 -3.49
N PHE A 146 -26.78 -6.83 -3.48
CA PHE A 146 -26.75 -7.83 -4.56
C PHE A 146 -28.09 -8.52 -4.73
N LYS A 147 -28.78 -8.86 -3.63
CA LYS A 147 -30.13 -9.43 -3.66
C LYS A 147 -31.13 -8.44 -4.28
N ARG A 148 -31.09 -7.15 -3.90
CA ARG A 148 -31.95 -6.09 -4.49
C ARG A 148 -31.70 -5.86 -5.98
N LEU A 149 -30.50 -6.13 -6.46
CA LEU A 149 -30.16 -6.09 -7.89
C LEU A 149 -30.60 -7.36 -8.66
N GLY A 150 -31.29 -8.30 -7.99
CA GLY A 150 -31.76 -9.56 -8.56
C GLY A 150 -30.73 -10.69 -8.54
N GLY A 151 -29.64 -10.54 -7.78
CA GLY A 151 -28.60 -11.55 -7.65
C GLY A 151 -29.03 -12.72 -6.78
N ALA A 152 -28.57 -13.92 -7.14
CA ALA A 152 -28.83 -15.14 -6.38
C ALA A 152 -27.57 -15.57 -5.63
N VAL A 153 -27.61 -15.43 -4.30
CA VAL A 153 -26.52 -15.81 -3.39
C VAL A 153 -27.04 -16.76 -2.32
N ARG A 154 -26.29 -17.81 -2.00
CA ARG A 154 -26.64 -18.82 -0.98
C ARG A 154 -25.45 -19.10 -0.10
N GLN A 155 -25.66 -19.13 1.21
CA GLN A 155 -24.63 -19.56 2.15
C GLN A 155 -24.45 -21.07 2.06
N ARG A 156 -23.20 -21.53 1.91
CA ARG A 156 -22.86 -22.96 1.81
C ARG A 156 -22.09 -23.43 3.04
N GLU A 157 -21.13 -22.62 3.46
CA GLU A 157 -20.39 -22.79 4.72
C GLU A 157 -20.53 -21.51 5.56
N PRO A 158 -20.21 -21.53 6.86
CA PRO A 158 -20.21 -20.32 7.69
C PRO A 158 -19.45 -19.16 7.02
N ARG A 159 -20.18 -18.09 6.68
CA ARG A 159 -19.65 -16.86 6.04
C ARG A 159 -18.94 -17.09 4.69
N ARG A 160 -19.25 -18.21 4.00
CA ARG A 160 -18.86 -18.49 2.62
C ARG A 160 -20.10 -18.74 1.77
N TYR A 161 -20.16 -18.05 0.63
CA TYR A 161 -21.37 -18.00 -0.18
C TYR A 161 -21.11 -18.48 -1.60
N GLU A 162 -22.07 -19.17 -2.18
CA GLU A 162 -22.13 -19.47 -3.61
C GLU A 162 -23.00 -18.43 -4.30
N ILE A 163 -22.52 -17.90 -5.43
CA ILE A 163 -23.33 -17.06 -6.32
C ILE A 163 -23.65 -17.90 -7.56
N THR A 164 -24.91 -18.34 -7.67
CA THR A 164 -25.36 -19.15 -8.81
C THR A 164 -25.63 -18.31 -10.05
N HIS A 165 -26.00 -17.04 -9.86
CA HIS A 165 -26.30 -16.12 -10.94
C HIS A 165 -25.96 -14.67 -10.57
N VAL A 166 -25.10 -14.04 -11.38
CA VAL A 166 -24.85 -12.60 -11.38
C VAL A 166 -25.71 -11.92 -12.44
N PRO A 167 -26.57 -10.96 -12.07
CA PRO A 167 -27.46 -10.24 -12.99
C PRO A 167 -26.70 -9.52 -14.11
N ALA A 168 -27.31 -9.46 -15.31
CA ALA A 168 -26.72 -8.79 -16.46
C ALA A 168 -26.34 -7.31 -16.19
N PRO A 169 -27.13 -6.49 -15.46
CA PRO A 169 -26.73 -5.11 -15.14
C PRO A 169 -25.40 -5.03 -14.39
N VAL A 170 -25.15 -5.93 -13.43
CA VAL A 170 -23.91 -5.96 -12.65
C VAL A 170 -22.72 -6.32 -13.54
N ARG A 171 -22.86 -7.33 -14.40
CA ARG A 171 -21.80 -7.74 -15.34
C ARG A 171 -21.49 -6.66 -16.38
N ASN A 172 -22.52 -5.98 -16.88
CA ASN A 172 -22.34 -4.93 -17.88
C ASN A 172 -21.71 -3.67 -17.28
N ARG A 173 -22.04 -3.34 -16.02
CA ARG A 173 -21.46 -2.18 -15.34
C ARG A 173 -19.95 -2.31 -15.18
N ASP A 174 -19.48 -3.48 -14.80
CA ASP A 174 -18.05 -3.77 -14.71
C ASP A 174 -17.30 -3.53 -16.03
N ARG A 175 -17.92 -3.78 -17.19
CA ARG A 175 -17.29 -3.45 -18.49
C ARG A 175 -17.09 -1.96 -18.72
N LEU A 176 -17.85 -1.11 -18.03
CA LEU A 176 -17.78 0.34 -18.15
C LEU A 176 -16.80 0.96 -17.15
N ILE A 177 -16.76 0.44 -15.91
CA ILE A 177 -16.00 1.03 -14.80
C ILE A 177 -14.79 0.20 -14.36
N GLY A 178 -14.74 -1.07 -14.76
CA GLY A 178 -13.81 -2.06 -14.27
C GLY A 178 -12.42 -1.92 -14.89
N PHE A 179 -11.41 -2.20 -14.08
CA PHE A 179 -10.03 -2.33 -14.49
C PHE A 179 -9.55 -3.72 -14.05
N GLY A 180 -9.36 -4.65 -14.99
CA GLY A 180 -8.84 -5.98 -14.70
C GLY A 180 -9.78 -7.13 -15.08
N GLU A 181 -9.85 -8.15 -14.23
CA GLU A 181 -10.64 -9.35 -14.48
C GLU A 181 -12.14 -9.05 -14.48
N PRO A 182 -12.91 -9.54 -15.47
CA PRO A 182 -14.32 -9.24 -15.59
C PRO A 182 -15.16 -9.95 -14.53
N VAL A 183 -16.32 -9.37 -14.20
CA VAL A 183 -17.31 -10.02 -13.35
C VAL A 183 -17.82 -11.32 -13.98
N MET A 184 -17.67 -12.43 -13.24
CA MET A 184 -18.07 -13.76 -13.68
C MET A 184 -19.60 -13.93 -13.61
N PRO A 185 -20.21 -14.76 -14.48
CA PRO A 185 -21.64 -15.05 -14.41
C PRO A 185 -22.08 -15.79 -13.13
N ARG A 186 -21.15 -16.50 -12.49
CA ARG A 186 -21.34 -17.29 -11.27
C ARG A 186 -20.01 -17.38 -10.53
N TYR A 187 -20.07 -17.56 -9.21
CA TYR A 187 -18.93 -17.78 -8.35
C TYR A 187 -19.19 -19.03 -7.50
N GLU A 188 -18.31 -20.02 -7.59
CA GLU A 188 -18.42 -21.26 -6.82
C GLU A 188 -18.40 -20.96 -5.32
N ARG A 189 -17.44 -20.14 -4.88
CA ARG A 189 -17.40 -19.59 -3.52
C ARG A 189 -16.94 -18.14 -3.53
N ILE A 190 -17.51 -17.35 -2.63
CA ILE A 190 -17.06 -16.00 -2.26
C ILE A 190 -16.89 -15.92 -0.74
N ALA A 191 -15.96 -15.08 -0.31
CA ALA A 191 -15.71 -14.78 1.09
C ALA A 191 -15.30 -13.32 1.28
N PHE A 192 -15.62 -12.74 2.43
CA PHE A 192 -15.28 -11.35 2.80
C PHE A 192 -14.09 -11.26 3.77
N GLU A 193 -13.63 -12.41 4.26
CA GLU A 193 -12.49 -12.52 5.17
C GLU A 193 -11.35 -13.32 4.55
N LYS A 194 -10.12 -12.83 4.73
CA LYS A 194 -8.92 -13.45 4.15
C LYS A 194 -8.73 -14.89 4.62
N ALA A 195 -9.01 -15.17 5.88
CA ALA A 195 -8.89 -16.52 6.46
C ALA A 195 -9.83 -17.55 5.82
N LEU A 196 -10.93 -17.10 5.21
CA LEU A 196 -11.96 -17.95 4.61
C LEU A 196 -11.79 -18.13 3.09
N VAL A 197 -10.72 -17.57 2.50
CA VAL A 197 -10.43 -17.64 1.06
C VAL A 197 -9.99 -19.04 0.66
N ALA A 198 -9.04 -19.64 1.38
CA ALA A 198 -8.50 -20.96 1.08
C ALA A 198 -8.40 -21.86 2.34
N PRO A 199 -9.52 -22.20 3.01
CA PRO A 199 -9.49 -23.18 4.09
C PRO A 199 -9.03 -24.54 3.58
N GLN A 200 -8.26 -25.26 4.38
CA GLN A 200 -7.74 -26.57 4.00
C GLN A 200 -8.89 -27.55 3.67
N GLY A 201 -8.79 -28.23 2.52
CA GLY A 201 -9.79 -29.20 2.07
C GLY A 201 -11.09 -28.60 1.52
N GLN A 202 -11.19 -27.28 1.37
CA GLN A 202 -12.36 -26.60 0.81
C GLN A 202 -12.04 -25.93 -0.54
N PRO A 203 -13.04 -25.69 -1.42
CA PRO A 203 -12.83 -24.96 -2.67
C PRO A 203 -12.29 -23.55 -2.42
N LEU A 204 -11.52 -23.00 -3.37
CA LEU A 204 -11.04 -21.62 -3.29
C LEU A 204 -12.22 -20.64 -3.41
N ALA A 205 -12.31 -19.65 -2.52
CA ALA A 205 -13.28 -18.57 -2.61
C ALA A 205 -12.68 -17.34 -3.29
N ALA A 206 -13.47 -16.64 -4.10
CA ALA A 206 -13.14 -15.28 -4.51
C ALA A 206 -13.24 -14.33 -3.31
N PHE A 207 -12.18 -13.56 -3.07
CA PHE A 207 -12.13 -12.61 -1.97
C PHE A 207 -12.82 -11.31 -2.36
N VAL A 208 -14.06 -11.13 -1.93
CA VAL A 208 -14.87 -9.95 -2.23
C VAL A 208 -14.52 -8.85 -1.22
N CYS A 209 -13.66 -7.93 -1.64
CA CYS A 209 -13.19 -6.80 -0.84
C CYS A 209 -13.22 -5.51 -1.67
N PRO A 210 -13.04 -4.32 -1.06
CA PRO A 210 -12.87 -3.07 -1.81
C PRO A 210 -11.81 -3.22 -2.91
N GLY A 211 -12.15 -2.84 -4.14
CA GLY A 211 -11.33 -3.07 -5.33
C GLY A 211 -11.71 -4.31 -6.16
N HIS A 212 -12.45 -5.27 -5.59
CA HIS A 212 -12.95 -6.41 -6.36
C HIS A 212 -14.04 -5.97 -7.36
N PRO A 213 -13.99 -6.39 -8.64
CA PRO A 213 -14.88 -5.91 -9.70
C PRO A 213 -16.37 -6.13 -9.38
N LEU A 214 -16.73 -7.30 -8.83
CA LEU A 214 -18.10 -7.61 -8.41
C LEU A 214 -18.62 -6.64 -7.34
N LEU A 215 -17.81 -6.31 -6.33
CA LEU A 215 -18.22 -5.38 -5.28
C LEU A 215 -18.33 -3.96 -5.83
N ASN A 216 -17.36 -3.52 -6.64
CA ASN A 216 -17.36 -2.20 -7.25
C ASN A 216 -18.61 -1.98 -8.14
N ALA A 217 -18.97 -2.97 -8.96
CA ALA A 217 -20.18 -2.90 -9.78
C ALA A 217 -21.46 -2.79 -8.95
N VAL A 218 -21.56 -3.55 -7.85
CA VAL A 218 -22.71 -3.45 -6.93
C VAL A 218 -22.75 -2.10 -6.23
N ILE A 219 -21.62 -1.58 -5.75
CA ILE A 219 -21.53 -0.25 -5.13
C ILE A 219 -21.98 0.82 -6.13
N ASP A 220 -21.44 0.80 -7.33
CA ASP A 220 -21.66 1.86 -8.31
C ASP A 220 -23.11 1.90 -8.78
N ILE A 221 -23.74 0.74 -9.04
CA ILE A 221 -25.18 0.68 -9.37
C ILE A 221 -26.03 1.13 -8.18
N SER A 222 -25.69 0.71 -6.95
CA SER A 222 -26.41 1.15 -5.76
C SER A 222 -26.35 2.66 -5.58
N LEU A 223 -25.17 3.26 -5.76
CA LEU A 223 -25.01 4.71 -5.70
C LEU A 223 -25.77 5.41 -6.83
N GLU A 224 -25.71 4.91 -8.06
CA GLU A 224 -26.47 5.45 -9.19
C GLU A 224 -27.98 5.46 -8.91
N ARG A 225 -28.53 4.39 -8.32
CA ARG A 225 -29.97 4.26 -8.04
C ARG A 225 -30.43 5.06 -6.83
N TYR A 226 -29.60 5.17 -5.79
CA TYR A 226 -30.05 5.66 -4.48
C TYR A 226 -29.36 6.94 -4.01
N ARG A 227 -28.51 7.58 -4.83
CA ARG A 227 -27.84 8.85 -4.45
C ARG A 227 -28.84 9.94 -4.04
N ASP A 228 -29.92 10.11 -4.80
CA ASP A 228 -30.94 11.12 -4.47
C ASP A 228 -31.67 10.78 -3.18
N LEU A 229 -31.85 9.48 -2.88
CA LEU A 229 -32.47 9.03 -1.64
C LEU A 229 -31.56 9.31 -0.43
N LEU A 230 -30.26 9.04 -0.56
CA LEU A 230 -29.26 9.39 0.47
C LEU A 230 -29.27 10.89 0.79
N ARG A 231 -29.50 11.74 -0.23
CA ARG A 231 -29.57 13.19 -0.08
C ARG A 231 -30.85 13.67 0.63
N ARG A 232 -31.98 12.95 0.48
CA ARG A 232 -33.23 13.22 1.22
C ARG A 232 -33.09 12.92 2.71
N GLY A 233 -32.22 11.98 3.06
CA GLY A 233 -31.91 11.60 4.42
C GLY A 233 -32.77 10.48 4.98
N ALA A 234 -32.55 10.16 6.25
CA ALA A 234 -33.25 9.11 6.98
C ALA A 234 -33.42 9.49 8.46
N VAL A 235 -34.27 8.74 9.17
CA VAL A 235 -34.31 8.74 10.63
C VAL A 235 -33.78 7.40 11.11
N LEU A 236 -32.76 7.44 11.97
CA LEU A 236 -32.21 6.27 12.66
C LEU A 236 -32.36 6.46 14.16
N VAL A 237 -32.36 5.35 14.90
CA VAL A 237 -32.48 5.31 16.36
C VAL A 237 -31.17 4.85 16.97
N ASP A 238 -30.66 5.59 17.94
CA ASP A 238 -29.48 5.24 18.75
C ASP A 238 -29.94 4.74 20.13
N GLU A 239 -30.21 3.44 20.24
CA GLU A 239 -30.73 2.83 21.50
C GLU A 239 -29.78 2.95 22.71
N ARG A 240 -28.55 3.40 22.49
CA ARG A 240 -27.55 3.61 23.54
C ARG A 240 -27.60 5.02 24.11
N ASP A 241 -28.30 5.93 23.43
CA ASP A 241 -28.47 7.31 23.88
C ASP A 241 -29.60 7.36 24.92
N GLN A 242 -29.25 7.70 26.15
CA GLN A 242 -30.24 7.88 27.23
C GLN A 242 -30.84 9.29 27.25
N GLY A 243 -30.45 10.14 26.30
CA GLY A 243 -30.98 11.49 26.15
C GLY A 243 -32.41 11.52 25.63
N THR A 244 -32.95 12.73 25.52
CA THR A 244 -34.30 12.98 24.98
C THR A 244 -34.28 13.95 23.80
N SER A 245 -33.11 14.45 23.42
CA SER A 245 -32.95 15.42 22.35
C SER A 245 -32.39 14.74 21.10
N PRO A 246 -33.01 14.93 19.92
CA PRO A 246 -32.48 14.39 18.68
C PRO A 246 -31.19 15.09 18.28
N ARG A 247 -30.39 14.40 17.45
CA ARG A 247 -29.15 14.91 16.85
C ARG A 247 -29.22 14.78 15.34
N VAL A 248 -28.54 15.64 14.58
CA VAL A 248 -28.46 15.52 13.12
C VAL A 248 -27.03 15.18 12.72
N LEU A 249 -26.86 14.08 12.00
CA LEU A 249 -25.57 13.62 11.49
C LEU A 249 -25.47 13.91 9.99
N PHE A 250 -24.42 14.64 9.58
CA PHE A 250 -24.08 14.89 8.19
C PHE A 250 -22.89 14.05 7.74
N PHE A 251 -22.99 13.55 6.51
CA PHE A 251 -21.93 12.84 5.80
C PHE A 251 -21.32 13.79 4.79
N LEU A 252 -20.03 14.10 4.93
CA LEU A 252 -19.33 14.95 3.98
C LEU A 252 -18.23 14.16 3.29
N GLU A 253 -18.07 14.39 2.00
CA GLU A 253 -16.91 13.96 1.23
C GLU A 253 -15.88 15.08 1.22
N HIS A 254 -14.64 14.77 1.60
CA HIS A 254 -13.53 15.72 1.49
C HIS A 254 -12.36 15.07 0.74
N ALA A 255 -11.83 15.78 -0.25
CA ALA A 255 -10.73 15.32 -1.08
C ALA A 255 -9.56 16.31 -1.04
N ILE A 256 -8.34 15.77 -1.12
CA ILE A 256 -7.10 16.53 -1.28
C ILE A 256 -6.51 16.13 -2.61
N GLN A 257 -6.11 17.12 -3.39
CA GLN A 257 -5.49 16.95 -4.70
C GLN A 257 -4.07 17.50 -4.71
N ASP A 258 -3.25 17.00 -5.64
CA ASP A 258 -1.98 17.62 -5.97
C ASP A 258 -2.03 18.34 -7.33
N ALA A 259 -0.93 18.99 -7.73
CA ALA A 259 -0.85 19.69 -9.02
C ALA A 259 -0.52 18.77 -10.21
N SER A 260 -0.53 17.44 -10.03
CA SER A 260 -0.36 16.47 -11.12
C SER A 260 -1.66 16.31 -11.88
N LEU A 261 -1.57 15.97 -13.16
CA LEU A 261 -2.72 15.73 -14.02
C LEU A 261 -2.95 14.23 -14.20
N THR A 262 -4.22 13.82 -14.18
CA THR A 262 -4.67 12.49 -14.61
C THR A 262 -4.61 12.39 -16.13
N LYS A 263 -4.87 11.20 -16.68
CA LYS A 263 -5.00 11.00 -18.13
C LYS A 263 -6.15 11.81 -18.74
N SER A 264 -7.17 12.14 -17.95
CA SER A 264 -8.30 12.97 -18.35
C SER A 264 -8.01 14.48 -18.30
N GLY A 265 -6.85 14.89 -17.77
CA GLY A 265 -6.49 16.31 -17.61
C GLY A 265 -6.94 16.94 -16.29
N ASP A 266 -7.62 16.19 -15.43
CA ASP A 266 -8.03 16.66 -14.10
C ASP A 266 -6.87 16.63 -13.12
N ARG A 267 -6.95 17.42 -12.04
CA ARG A 267 -6.00 17.31 -10.94
C ARG A 267 -6.15 15.98 -10.22
N ARG A 268 -5.02 15.36 -9.88
CA ARG A 268 -4.99 14.05 -9.23
C ARG A 268 -5.40 14.18 -7.76
N VAL A 269 -6.49 13.51 -7.38
CA VAL A 269 -6.86 13.31 -5.98
C VAL A 269 -5.88 12.34 -5.33
N VAL A 270 -5.22 12.77 -4.25
CA VAL A 270 -4.23 11.98 -3.49
C VAL A 270 -4.77 11.40 -2.19
N SER A 271 -5.85 11.98 -1.67
CA SER A 271 -6.55 11.50 -0.49
C SER A 271 -8.03 11.86 -0.59
N LYS A 272 -8.90 10.95 -0.16
CA LYS A 272 -10.35 11.15 -0.18
C LYS A 272 -10.93 10.51 1.08
N ARG A 273 -11.77 11.25 1.81
CA ARG A 273 -12.37 10.82 3.09
C ARG A 273 -13.86 11.11 3.13
N LEU A 274 -14.57 10.22 3.81
CA LEU A 274 -15.87 10.52 4.39
C LEU A 274 -15.64 11.12 5.78
N LEU A 275 -16.32 12.22 6.06
CA LEU A 275 -16.33 12.92 7.32
C LEU A 275 -17.75 12.86 7.89
N PHE A 276 -17.83 12.80 9.22
CA PHE A 276 -19.08 12.71 9.95
C PHE A 276 -19.17 13.91 10.89
N VAL A 277 -20.12 14.81 10.65
CA VAL A 277 -20.35 15.97 11.52
C VAL A 277 -21.72 15.84 12.14
N GLU A 278 -21.75 15.74 13.45
CA GLU A 278 -22.99 15.69 14.23
C GLU A 278 -23.28 17.06 14.82
N ILE A 279 -24.55 17.46 14.80
CA ILE A 279 -25.05 18.70 15.40
C ILE A 279 -26.15 18.36 16.40
N ASP A 280 -26.10 18.95 17.59
CA ASP A 280 -27.11 18.83 18.64
C ASP A 280 -28.08 20.03 18.68
N ALA A 281 -29.06 19.96 19.59
CA ALA A 281 -30.07 21.00 19.79
C ALA A 281 -29.50 22.35 20.27
N GLN A 282 -28.33 22.34 20.91
CA GLN A 282 -27.58 23.53 21.30
C GLN A 282 -26.78 24.11 20.13
N ALA A 283 -26.92 23.50 18.95
CA ALA A 283 -26.23 23.84 17.73
C ALA A 283 -24.71 23.68 17.87
N THR A 284 -24.25 22.78 18.75
CA THR A 284 -22.85 22.38 18.85
C THR A 284 -22.56 21.39 17.73
N ALA A 285 -21.56 21.68 16.90
CA ALA A 285 -21.09 20.75 15.87
C ALA A 285 -19.88 19.98 16.40
N ARG A 286 -19.84 18.68 16.14
CA ARG A 286 -18.70 17.81 16.49
C ARG A 286 -18.36 16.85 15.36
N HIS A 287 -17.06 16.66 15.12
CA HIS A 287 -16.57 15.67 14.18
C HIS A 287 -16.45 14.28 14.83
N LEU A 288 -16.99 13.25 14.18
CA LEU A 288 -16.89 11.86 14.60
C LEU A 288 -15.88 11.12 13.74
N ASN A 289 -14.91 10.45 14.40
CA ASN A 289 -13.79 9.78 13.74
C ASN A 289 -14.11 8.36 13.22
N TYR A 290 -15.35 7.90 13.40
CA TYR A 290 -15.86 6.63 12.93
C TYR A 290 -17.22 6.84 12.26
N ALA A 291 -17.78 5.81 11.66
CA ALA A 291 -19.09 5.82 11.04
C ALA A 291 -20.17 5.45 12.09
N PRO A 292 -20.78 6.42 12.80
CA PRO A 292 -21.64 6.12 13.94
C PRO A 292 -22.96 5.47 13.53
N TYR A 293 -23.42 5.72 12.30
CA TYR A 293 -24.65 5.16 11.76
C TYR A 293 -24.63 3.64 11.65
N LEU A 294 -23.45 3.00 11.74
CA LEU A 294 -23.32 1.55 11.76
C LEU A 294 -23.82 0.92 13.07
N ASP A 295 -23.94 1.73 14.12
CA ASP A 295 -24.46 1.31 15.42
C ASP A 295 -25.94 1.69 15.62
N TYR A 296 -26.53 2.41 14.67
CA TYR A 296 -27.91 2.87 14.76
C TYR A 296 -28.82 1.89 14.01
N ARG A 297 -30.07 1.79 14.46
CA ARG A 297 -31.09 0.97 13.80
C ARG A 297 -32.07 1.83 13.01
N PRO A 298 -32.73 1.29 11.96
CA PRO A 298 -33.90 1.93 11.38
C PRO A 298 -35.06 1.97 12.38
N LEU A 299 -36.05 2.82 12.08
CA LEU A 299 -37.35 2.79 12.75
C LEU A 299 -38.03 1.43 12.57
N ALA A 300 -38.56 0.87 13.66
CA ALA A 300 -39.31 -0.38 13.67
C ALA A 300 -40.78 -0.17 13.27
N GLU A 301 -41.45 -1.24 12.87
CA GLU A 301 -42.89 -1.19 12.62
C GLU A 301 -43.65 -0.80 13.90
N GLY A 302 -44.54 0.19 13.78
CA GLY A 302 -45.31 0.74 14.91
C GLY A 302 -44.65 1.94 15.61
N GLU A 303 -43.39 2.27 15.30
CA GLU A 303 -42.78 3.51 15.76
C GLU A 303 -43.27 4.73 14.96
N PRO A 304 -43.20 5.96 15.52
CA PRO A 304 -43.62 7.16 14.82
C PRO A 304 -42.85 7.36 13.51
N ALA A 305 -43.58 7.70 12.44
CA ALA A 305 -42.97 8.05 11.16
C ALA A 305 -42.08 9.31 11.28
N ALA A 306 -41.19 9.50 10.31
CA ALA A 306 -40.23 10.60 10.30
C ALA A 306 -40.90 11.97 10.47
N GLU A 307 -42.05 12.18 9.83
CA GLU A 307 -42.84 13.42 9.90
C GLU A 307 -43.33 13.70 11.33
N ALA A 308 -43.76 12.65 12.05
CA ALA A 308 -44.23 12.77 13.42
C ALA A 308 -43.09 13.08 14.40
N ILE A 309 -41.88 12.54 14.15
CA ILE A 309 -40.68 12.83 14.94
C ILE A 309 -40.21 14.27 14.71
N LEU A 310 -40.18 14.70 13.45
CA LEU A 310 -39.80 16.07 13.08
C LEU A 310 -40.79 17.13 13.58
N ALA A 311 -42.06 16.77 13.76
CA ALA A 311 -43.08 17.67 14.31
C ALA A 311 -42.97 17.88 15.83
N ARG A 312 -42.12 17.12 16.54
CA ARG A 312 -41.96 17.25 17.99
C ARG A 312 -41.21 18.54 18.37
N PRO A 313 -41.51 19.16 19.53
CA PRO A 313 -40.81 20.36 20.00
C PRO A 313 -39.29 20.21 20.06
N GLU A 314 -38.80 19.03 20.43
CA GLU A 314 -37.38 18.71 20.55
C GLU A 314 -36.65 18.73 19.19
N SER A 315 -37.40 18.64 18.08
CA SER A 315 -36.90 18.72 16.70
C SER A 315 -37.01 20.13 16.09
N SER A 316 -37.56 21.11 16.82
CA SER A 316 -37.88 22.44 16.27
C SER A 316 -36.66 23.25 15.80
N TRP A 317 -35.47 22.96 16.34
CA TRP A 317 -34.20 23.58 15.94
C TRP A 317 -33.68 23.07 14.58
N ILE A 318 -34.25 21.98 14.06
CA ILE A 318 -33.81 21.33 12.82
C ILE A 318 -34.31 22.13 11.62
N GLY A 319 -33.40 22.91 11.02
CA GLY A 319 -33.70 23.79 9.90
C GLY A 319 -32.75 23.61 8.72
N ARG A 320 -32.98 24.42 7.67
CA ARG A 320 -32.21 24.38 6.42
C ARG A 320 -30.74 24.82 6.58
N GLU A 321 -30.42 25.56 7.63
CA GLU A 321 -29.08 26.12 7.87
C GLU A 321 -28.08 25.10 8.41
N LEU A 322 -28.55 23.96 8.93
CA LEU A 322 -27.69 22.94 9.54
C LEU A 322 -26.65 22.39 8.57
N GLU A 323 -27.00 22.26 7.29
CA GLU A 323 -26.06 21.80 6.27
C GLU A 323 -24.87 22.76 6.11
N SER A 324 -25.17 24.07 6.01
CA SER A 324 -24.13 25.10 5.90
C SER A 324 -23.27 25.14 7.16
N LYS A 325 -23.88 24.96 8.33
CA LYS A 325 -23.17 24.88 9.61
C LYS A 325 -22.23 23.68 9.69
N ALA A 326 -22.70 22.50 9.27
CA ALA A 326 -21.87 21.29 9.22
C ALA A 326 -20.67 21.48 8.27
N GLN A 327 -20.92 22.07 7.10
CA GLN A 327 -19.87 22.36 6.12
C GLN A 327 -18.86 23.38 6.66
N ALA A 328 -19.32 24.46 7.30
CA ALA A 328 -18.46 25.47 7.91
C ALA A 328 -17.57 24.89 9.03
N HIS A 329 -18.15 24.08 9.91
CA HIS A 329 -17.38 23.37 10.95
C HIS A 329 -16.35 22.41 10.33
N ALA A 330 -16.72 21.64 9.31
CA ALA A 330 -15.79 20.77 8.59
C ALA A 330 -14.62 21.56 7.97
N ILE A 331 -14.89 22.72 7.35
CA ILE A 331 -13.85 23.58 6.78
C ILE A 331 -12.92 24.15 7.86
N ALA A 332 -13.47 24.58 8.98
CA ALA A 332 -12.71 25.23 10.04
C ALA A 332 -11.84 24.26 10.85
N GLU A 333 -12.36 23.07 11.17
CA GLU A 333 -11.72 22.17 12.14
C GLU A 333 -11.20 20.88 11.50
N VAL A 334 -11.97 20.26 10.59
CA VAL A 334 -11.68 18.90 10.11
C VAL A 334 -10.77 18.88 8.87
N VAL A 335 -10.98 19.82 7.95
CA VAL A 335 -10.21 19.96 6.70
C VAL A 335 -8.72 20.24 6.98
N PRO A 336 -8.34 21.16 7.89
CA PRO A 336 -6.94 21.43 8.20
C PRO A 336 -6.20 20.21 8.77
N GLU A 337 -6.85 19.45 9.66
CA GLU A 337 -6.28 18.21 10.21
C GLU A 337 -6.05 17.15 9.13
N HIS A 338 -7.03 16.94 8.25
CA HIS A 338 -6.88 16.02 7.12
C HIS A 338 -5.73 16.45 6.19
N LEU A 339 -5.61 17.76 5.91
CA LEU A 339 -4.55 18.29 5.08
C LEU A 339 -3.18 18.11 5.70
N ALA A 340 -3.03 18.41 7.00
CA ALA A 340 -1.77 18.23 7.72
C ALA A 340 -1.32 16.77 7.70
N GLU A 341 -2.21 15.83 8.05
CA GLU A 341 -1.90 14.40 8.07
C GLU A 341 -1.42 13.89 6.70
N VAL A 342 -2.12 14.27 5.62
CA VAL A 342 -1.74 13.86 4.25
C VAL A 342 -0.46 14.55 3.81
N ARG A 343 -0.27 15.83 4.14
CA ARG A 343 0.92 16.59 3.79
C ARG A 343 2.17 15.99 4.43
N ASP A 344 2.15 15.73 5.73
CA ASP A 344 3.31 15.21 6.46
C ASP A 344 3.75 13.86 5.90
N ARG A 345 2.80 12.95 5.69
CA ARG A 345 3.07 11.63 5.10
C ARG A 345 3.59 11.72 3.66
N LYS A 346 2.96 12.58 2.84
CA LYS A 346 3.30 12.69 1.41
C LYS A 346 4.65 13.36 1.21
N LEU A 347 4.95 14.45 1.93
CA LEU A 347 6.22 15.14 1.83
C LEU A 347 7.38 14.24 2.26
N ALA A 348 7.26 13.52 3.38
CA ALA A 348 8.28 12.57 3.82
C ALA A 348 8.58 11.48 2.79
N LEU A 349 7.54 10.96 2.10
CA LEU A 349 7.72 9.99 1.02
C LEU A 349 8.38 10.62 -0.22
N LEU A 350 8.00 11.85 -0.57
CA LEU A 350 8.57 12.58 -1.70
C LEU A 350 10.03 12.94 -1.47
N ASP A 351 10.44 13.31 -0.25
CA ASP A 351 11.83 13.58 0.10
C ASP A 351 12.71 12.34 -0.12
N LYS A 352 12.26 11.17 0.37
CA LYS A 352 12.95 9.89 0.14
C LYS A 352 13.02 9.53 -1.33
N THR A 353 11.91 9.73 -2.05
CA THR A 353 11.82 9.44 -3.48
C THR A 353 12.76 10.34 -4.28
N GLU A 354 12.81 11.62 -3.94
CA GLU A 354 13.69 12.60 -4.56
C GLU A 354 15.17 12.24 -4.36
N ALA A 355 15.57 11.93 -3.12
CA ALA A 355 16.94 11.52 -2.82
C ALA A 355 17.34 10.25 -3.60
N ALA A 356 16.49 9.22 -3.60
CA ALA A 356 16.77 7.96 -4.30
C ALA A 356 16.83 8.12 -5.83
N VAL A 357 15.94 8.94 -6.40
CA VAL A 357 15.94 9.24 -7.85
C VAL A 357 17.21 10.00 -8.24
N LYS A 358 17.56 11.04 -7.47
CA LYS A 358 18.79 11.82 -7.70
C LYS A 358 20.02 10.93 -7.63
N ASP A 359 20.18 10.15 -6.56
CA ASP A 359 21.33 9.25 -6.38
C ASP A 359 21.48 8.29 -7.56
N ARG A 360 20.41 7.55 -7.88
CA ARG A 360 20.45 6.51 -8.92
C ARG A 360 20.70 7.10 -10.31
N LEU A 361 19.95 8.12 -10.70
CA LEU A 361 20.06 8.67 -12.05
C LEU A 361 21.38 9.44 -12.23
N THR A 362 21.84 10.17 -11.21
CA THR A 362 23.14 10.88 -11.30
C THR A 362 24.30 9.90 -11.46
N LYS A 363 24.30 8.77 -10.73
CA LYS A 363 25.31 7.72 -10.90
C LYS A 363 25.32 7.13 -12.32
N GLU A 364 24.14 6.83 -12.86
CA GLU A 364 24.01 6.31 -14.23
C GLU A 364 24.42 7.35 -15.28
N ILE A 365 24.04 8.62 -15.12
CA ILE A 365 24.44 9.72 -16.01
C ILE A 365 25.97 9.83 -16.02
N ASN A 366 26.59 9.94 -14.85
CA ASN A 366 28.05 10.03 -14.72
C ASN A 366 28.77 8.83 -15.36
N TYR A 367 28.22 7.61 -15.19
CA TYR A 367 28.76 6.41 -15.81
C TYR A 367 28.71 6.49 -17.34
N TRP A 368 27.57 6.85 -17.92
CA TRP A 368 27.42 6.93 -19.37
C TRP A 368 28.20 8.10 -19.98
N ASP A 369 28.31 9.22 -19.29
CA ASP A 369 29.15 10.36 -19.69
C ASP A 369 30.63 9.99 -19.71
N PHE A 370 31.13 9.38 -18.63
CA PHE A 370 32.50 8.90 -18.58
C PHE A 370 32.76 7.85 -19.67
N ARG A 371 31.82 6.92 -19.88
CA ARG A 371 31.93 5.91 -20.92
C ARG A 371 31.94 6.51 -22.33
N ALA A 372 31.18 7.58 -22.56
CA ALA A 372 31.15 8.28 -23.84
C ALA A 372 32.52 8.89 -24.16
N GLU A 373 33.16 9.57 -23.20
CA GLU A 373 34.50 10.13 -23.41
C GLU A 373 35.57 9.04 -23.59
N GLN A 374 35.50 7.93 -22.84
CA GLN A 374 36.40 6.79 -23.08
C GLN A 374 36.27 6.21 -24.50
N LEU A 375 35.04 6.03 -24.98
CA LEU A 375 34.81 5.51 -26.33
C LEU A 375 35.30 6.49 -27.40
N LYS A 376 35.13 7.79 -27.17
CA LYS A 376 35.59 8.85 -28.07
C LYS A 376 37.10 8.89 -28.18
N GLU A 377 37.83 8.68 -27.08
CA GLU A 377 39.28 8.53 -27.09
C GLU A 377 39.72 7.27 -27.86
N GLN A 378 39.04 6.13 -27.65
CA GLN A 378 39.33 4.88 -28.37
C GLN A 378 39.07 5.00 -29.87
N GLU A 379 37.99 5.67 -30.26
CA GLU A 379 37.65 5.99 -31.65
C GLU A 379 38.72 6.89 -32.28
N ARG A 380 39.17 7.93 -31.58
CA ARG A 380 40.29 8.79 -32.02
C ARG A 380 41.60 8.01 -32.16
N ALA A 381 41.83 7.01 -31.33
CA ALA A 381 42.97 6.10 -31.40
C ALA A 381 42.81 4.96 -32.44
N GLY A 382 41.75 4.99 -33.27
CA GLY A 382 41.51 4.01 -34.33
C GLY A 382 40.97 2.66 -33.88
N LYS A 383 40.62 2.49 -32.59
CA LYS A 383 40.03 1.26 -32.03
C LYS A 383 38.52 1.41 -31.91
N ALA A 384 37.84 1.41 -33.05
CA ALA A 384 36.38 1.53 -33.10
C ALA A 384 35.70 0.26 -32.56
N ASN A 385 34.71 0.43 -31.67
CA ASN A 385 33.93 -0.66 -31.11
C ASN A 385 32.63 -0.84 -31.92
N ALA A 386 32.38 -2.04 -32.44
CA ALA A 386 31.27 -2.30 -33.38
C ALA A 386 29.86 -2.31 -32.75
N ARG A 387 29.75 -2.32 -31.41
CA ARG A 387 28.46 -2.47 -30.69
C ARG A 387 27.97 -1.21 -29.97
N LEU A 388 28.84 -0.25 -29.70
CA LEU A 388 28.52 0.96 -28.95
C LEU A 388 29.57 2.03 -29.29
N ASN A 389 29.12 3.15 -29.84
CA ASN A 389 29.97 4.30 -30.14
C ASN A 389 29.79 5.41 -29.09
N SER A 390 30.70 6.39 -29.11
CA SER A 390 30.69 7.54 -28.19
C SER A 390 29.39 8.35 -28.27
N GLY A 391 28.81 8.52 -29.46
CA GLY A 391 27.55 9.23 -29.69
C GLY A 391 26.33 8.56 -29.05
N GLU A 392 26.22 7.23 -29.15
CA GLU A 392 25.14 6.46 -28.52
C GLU A 392 25.26 6.47 -26.99
N ALA A 393 26.47 6.37 -26.46
CA ALA A 393 26.71 6.50 -25.02
C ALA A 393 26.34 7.89 -24.51
N ARG A 394 26.70 8.96 -25.26
CA ARG A 394 26.32 10.33 -24.91
C ARG A 394 24.81 10.54 -24.96
N LYS A 395 24.15 10.03 -26.01
CA LYS A 395 22.68 10.08 -26.14
C LYS A 395 21.99 9.43 -24.94
N ARG A 396 22.51 8.31 -24.42
CA ARG A 396 21.96 7.67 -23.21
C ARG A 396 22.11 8.55 -21.97
N ALA A 397 23.24 9.24 -21.81
CA ALA A 397 23.42 10.19 -20.70
C ALA A 397 22.41 11.35 -20.81
N ASP A 398 22.24 11.93 -22.00
CA ASP A 398 21.28 13.02 -22.25
C ASP A 398 19.83 12.57 -21.98
N GLU A 399 19.44 11.36 -22.41
CA GLU A 399 18.12 10.77 -22.12
C GLU A 399 17.88 10.58 -20.62
N LEU A 400 18.90 10.13 -19.88
CA LEU A 400 18.82 9.97 -18.43
C LEU A 400 18.73 11.33 -17.72
N GLN A 401 19.44 12.36 -18.21
CA GLN A 401 19.36 13.72 -17.70
C GLN A 401 17.97 14.33 -17.91
N ALA A 402 17.40 14.18 -19.12
CA ALA A 402 16.03 14.59 -19.41
C ALA A 402 15.02 13.86 -18.51
N ARG A 403 15.22 12.56 -18.26
CA ARG A 403 14.38 11.77 -17.35
C ARG A 403 14.49 12.25 -15.90
N LEU A 404 15.68 12.59 -15.43
CA LEU A 404 15.90 13.16 -14.10
C LEU A 404 15.15 14.49 -13.97
N GLN A 405 15.33 15.41 -14.92
CA GLN A 405 14.65 16.70 -14.91
C GLN A 405 13.12 16.52 -14.88
N LYS A 406 12.58 15.68 -15.78
CA LYS A 406 11.15 15.38 -15.82
C LYS A 406 10.64 14.86 -14.48
N ARG A 407 11.36 13.89 -13.88
CA ARG A 407 10.94 13.32 -12.59
C ARG A 407 11.01 14.35 -11.45
N MET A 408 11.99 15.26 -11.49
CA MET A 408 12.09 16.36 -10.53
C MET A 408 10.92 17.33 -10.65
N GLU A 409 10.48 17.65 -11.86
CA GLU A 409 9.29 18.47 -12.11
C GLU A 409 8.00 17.78 -11.65
N GLU A 410 7.86 16.47 -11.89
CA GLU A 410 6.76 15.67 -11.36
C GLU A 410 6.71 15.74 -9.82
N ILE A 411 7.83 15.49 -9.15
CA ILE A 411 7.92 15.57 -7.68
C ILE A 411 7.52 16.96 -7.18
N LYS A 412 7.96 18.04 -7.85
CA LYS A 412 7.56 19.42 -7.50
C LYS A 412 6.04 19.61 -7.58
N ARG A 413 5.36 19.04 -8.59
CA ARG A 413 3.90 19.08 -8.70
C ARG A 413 3.22 18.25 -7.61
N GLU A 414 3.76 17.07 -7.30
CA GLU A 414 3.25 16.19 -6.23
C GLU A 414 3.33 16.83 -4.84
N ARG A 415 4.26 17.77 -4.61
CA ARG A 415 4.38 18.53 -3.34
C ARG A 415 3.30 19.59 -3.16
N GLN A 416 2.67 20.05 -4.24
CA GLN A 416 1.66 21.11 -4.20
C GLN A 416 0.29 20.54 -3.86
N LEU A 417 0.03 20.38 -2.56
CA LEU A 417 -1.21 19.83 -2.04
C LEU A 417 -2.23 20.93 -1.76
N ALA A 418 -3.46 20.73 -2.24
CA ALA A 418 -4.60 21.62 -2.01
C ALA A 418 -5.82 20.81 -1.54
N PRO A 419 -6.49 21.22 -0.45
CA PRO A 419 -7.78 20.66 -0.09
C PRO A 419 -8.87 21.17 -1.04
N LEU A 420 -9.89 20.34 -1.28
CA LEU A 420 -11.13 20.75 -1.93
C LEU A 420 -12.19 21.08 -0.87
N PRO A 421 -13.17 21.96 -1.16
CA PRO A 421 -14.28 22.17 -0.25
C PRO A 421 -15.01 20.84 0.04
N PRO A 422 -15.37 20.55 1.30
CA PRO A 422 -16.13 19.36 1.62
C PRO A 422 -17.54 19.46 1.00
N VAL A 423 -18.02 18.33 0.46
CA VAL A 423 -19.32 18.21 -0.20
C VAL A 423 -20.23 17.36 0.66
N VAL A 424 -21.38 17.89 1.05
CA VAL A 424 -22.36 17.12 1.84
C VAL A 424 -23.03 16.10 0.94
N LEU A 425 -22.92 14.82 1.29
CA LEU A 425 -23.53 13.71 0.55
C LEU A 425 -24.96 13.43 1.02
N GLY A 426 -25.24 13.67 2.30
CA GLY A 426 -26.54 13.46 2.92
C GLY A 426 -26.51 13.80 4.40
N GLY A 427 -27.67 13.71 5.03
CA GLY A 427 -27.83 13.87 6.47
C GLY A 427 -28.88 12.91 6.99
N LEU A 428 -28.80 12.58 8.27
CA LEU A 428 -29.83 11.81 8.95
C LEU A 428 -30.15 12.38 10.32
N LEU A 429 -31.39 12.19 10.73
CA LEU A 429 -31.84 12.44 12.09
C LEU A 429 -31.52 11.20 12.93
N VAL A 430 -30.88 11.42 14.08
CA VAL A 430 -30.67 10.43 15.12
C VAL A 430 -31.68 10.71 16.22
N ALA A 431 -32.64 9.80 16.40
CA ALA A 431 -33.50 9.77 17.56
C ALA A 431 -32.81 8.97 18.68
N PRO A 432 -32.79 9.48 19.93
CA PRO A 432 -32.33 8.70 21.07
C PRO A 432 -33.32 7.57 21.42
#